data_AF-A0A8T5ARF9-F1
#
_entry.id   AF-A0A8T5ARF9-F1
#
_cell.length_a   1.000
_cell.length_b   1.000
_cell.length_c   1.000
_cell.angle_alpha   90.00
_cell.angle_beta   90.00
_cell.angle_gamma   90.00
#
_symmetry.space_group_name_H-M   'P 1'
#
loop_
_entity.id
_entity.type
_entity.pdbx_description
1 polymer ?
#
loop_
_entity_poly.entity_id
_entity_poly.type
_entity_poly.pdbx_seq_one_letter_code
_entity_poly.pdbx_strand_id
1 'polypeptide(L)'
;MKIGVVAKYDVSTDLQDVNHVLKTLNEYNVNVTLEAELAKIMNMAGSEIREMEVDLILCIGGDSTILKTIQELGEKQVPVLGVRSHGNLGFITEMDIDDFKAGLKRVLQRKYEVERRSRLECWINGNRTLPLALNEVAIFARTSATLIRYSLAINNKSMWRDEGDGVIVATPTGSTAYAMSAGGPVVLHNAPVFIIAPVNSVNPLRRPLIVPDKSEILVDNISSPTTCEVIVDGRFRKAINGNKVLIKRAASEALFVKLAKEKFFSLSRKLSQKTGVYEDLLDGVPPSAKLILKILQYEGSLTQKEIIEKTDLPPRTVRFALNLLMEKDIILKKVLLRDARQSTYVLNEKLTLLS
;
A
#
# COMPACT_ATOMS: atom_id res chain seq x y z
N MET A 1 19.93 -11.19 16.91
CA MET A 1 19.19 -10.77 15.70
C MET A 1 19.73 -9.40 15.31
N LYS A 2 20.13 -9.23 14.05
CA LYS A 2 20.57 -7.96 13.47
C LYS A 2 19.40 -7.35 12.71
N ILE A 3 19.02 -6.12 13.01
CA ILE A 3 17.89 -5.42 12.38
C ILE A 3 18.42 -4.17 11.67
N GLY A 4 18.14 -4.09 10.36
CA GLY A 4 18.31 -2.85 9.61
C GLY A 4 17.13 -1.93 9.89
N VAL A 5 17.35 -0.64 10.11
CA VAL A 5 16.26 0.34 10.31
C VAL A 5 16.30 1.36 9.19
N VAL A 6 15.18 1.45 8.49
CA VAL A 6 14.95 2.41 7.40
C VAL A 6 13.76 3.26 7.80
N ALA A 7 13.92 4.57 7.71
CA ALA A 7 12.83 5.52 7.86
C ALA A 7 13.03 6.61 6.83
N LYS A 8 11.96 7.02 6.15
CA LYS A 8 12.05 8.14 5.22
C LYS A 8 11.44 9.35 5.89
N TYR A 9 12.23 10.41 6.00
CA TYR A 9 11.77 11.68 6.53
C TYR A 9 10.91 12.39 5.48
N ASP A 10 9.60 12.30 5.67
CA ASP A 10 8.59 13.02 4.90
C ASP A 10 7.38 13.33 5.81
N VAL A 11 6.29 13.86 5.26
CA VAL A 11 5.08 14.24 6.01
C VAL A 11 4.52 13.09 6.86
N SER A 12 4.84 11.83 6.52
CA SER A 12 4.28 10.63 7.16
C SER A 12 5.16 10.01 8.25
N THR A 13 6.37 10.53 8.51
CA THR A 13 7.27 9.95 9.52
C THR A 13 7.94 11.03 10.39
N ASP A 14 7.69 10.97 11.69
CA ASP A 14 8.28 11.87 12.70
C ASP A 14 9.58 11.27 13.29
N LEU A 15 10.59 12.11 13.53
CA LEU A 15 11.80 11.78 14.31
C LEU A 15 11.42 11.21 15.68
N GLN A 16 10.30 11.63 16.26
CA GLN A 16 9.83 11.09 17.53
C GLN A 16 9.54 9.58 17.44
N ASP A 17 8.92 9.13 16.35
CA ASP A 17 8.63 7.71 16.11
C ASP A 17 9.92 6.91 15.88
N VAL A 18 10.84 7.47 15.10
CA VAL A 18 12.17 6.88 14.91
C VAL A 18 12.89 6.72 16.24
N ASN A 19 12.93 7.78 17.06
CA ASN A 19 13.56 7.76 18.38
C ASN A 19 12.88 6.74 19.32
N HIS A 20 11.55 6.67 19.29
CA HIS A 20 10.79 5.67 20.05
C HIS A 20 11.19 4.25 19.65
N VAL A 21 11.29 3.97 18.35
CA VAL A 21 11.70 2.67 17.82
C VAL A 21 13.13 2.33 18.22
N LEU A 22 14.09 3.25 18.03
CA LEU A 22 15.50 3.03 18.36
C LEU A 22 15.69 2.82 19.86
N LYS A 23 15.02 3.60 20.70
CA LYS A 23 15.03 3.41 22.16
C LYS A 23 14.50 2.03 22.53
N THR A 24 13.37 1.63 21.95
CA THR A 24 12.77 0.32 22.21
C THR A 24 13.69 -0.82 21.75
N LEU A 25 14.32 -0.72 20.57
CA LEU A 25 15.30 -1.71 20.09
C LEU A 25 16.49 -1.83 21.04
N ASN A 26 16.97 -0.70 21.58
CA ASN A 26 18.06 -0.68 22.55
C ASN A 26 17.66 -1.32 23.90
N GLU A 27 16.43 -1.08 24.40
CA GLU A 27 15.90 -1.74 25.61
C GLU A 27 15.93 -3.27 25.50
N TYR A 28 15.75 -3.82 24.29
CA TYR A 28 15.81 -5.26 24.02
C TYR A 28 17.21 -5.75 23.58
N ASN A 29 18.25 -4.92 23.64
CA ASN A 29 19.62 -5.22 23.21
C ASN A 29 19.72 -5.76 21.76
N VAL A 30 18.94 -5.19 20.85
CA VAL A 30 18.99 -5.56 19.42
C VAL A 30 20.19 -4.91 18.75
N ASN A 31 20.90 -5.66 17.91
CA ASN A 31 21.96 -5.09 17.07
C ASN A 31 21.33 -4.35 15.89
N VAL A 32 21.50 -3.04 15.83
CA VAL A 32 20.84 -2.16 14.85
C VAL A 32 21.85 -1.63 13.84
N THR A 33 21.48 -1.65 12.57
CA THR A 33 22.18 -0.95 11.49
C THR A 33 21.22 0.08 10.89
N LEU A 34 21.61 1.35 10.87
CA LEU A 34 20.78 2.40 10.28
C LEU A 34 21.05 2.54 8.78
N GLU A 35 20.01 2.87 8.04
CA GLU A 35 20.13 3.29 6.64
C GLU A 35 20.93 4.60 6.53
N ALA A 36 21.68 4.76 5.43
CA ALA A 36 22.65 5.84 5.27
C ALA A 36 22.06 7.26 5.40
N GLU A 37 20.91 7.54 4.79
CA GLU A 37 20.20 8.83 4.93
C GLU A 37 19.70 9.04 6.36
N LEU A 38 19.05 8.03 6.96
CA LEU A 38 18.58 8.08 8.34
C LEU A 38 19.73 8.31 9.34
N ALA A 39 20.83 7.59 9.17
CA ALA A 39 22.00 7.67 10.04
C ALA A 39 22.63 9.06 10.01
N LYS A 40 22.69 9.70 8.83
CA LYS A 40 23.15 11.10 8.69
C LYS A 40 22.29 12.06 9.51
N ILE A 41 20.97 11.91 9.45
CA ILE A 41 20.05 12.76 10.23
C ILE A 41 20.25 12.53 11.73
N MET A 42 20.48 11.28 12.13
CA MET A 42 20.69 10.89 13.53
C MET A 42 22.12 11.16 14.04
N ASN A 43 23.05 11.66 13.21
CA ASN A 43 24.48 11.76 13.51
C ASN A 43 25.09 10.44 14.00
N MET A 44 24.74 9.34 13.34
CA MET A 44 25.19 7.98 13.65
C MET A 44 25.85 7.33 12.41
N ALA A 45 26.52 6.20 12.62
CA ALA A 45 27.01 5.37 11.52
C ALA A 45 25.84 4.64 10.84
N GLY A 46 25.88 4.59 9.51
CA GLY A 46 24.87 3.92 8.68
C GLY A 46 25.48 3.16 7.52
N SER A 47 24.64 2.45 6.79
CA SER A 47 25.01 1.68 5.60
C SER A 47 23.94 1.79 4.53
N GLU A 48 24.34 1.70 3.27
CA GLU A 48 23.39 1.58 2.15
C GLU A 48 22.55 0.31 2.33
N ILE A 49 21.25 0.36 2.01
CA ILE A 49 20.31 -0.77 2.23
C ILE A 49 20.84 -2.06 1.59
N ARG A 50 21.37 -1.97 0.37
CA ARG A 50 21.94 -3.11 -0.38
C ARG A 50 23.16 -3.76 0.29
N GLU A 51 23.89 -3.01 1.10
CA GLU A 51 25.13 -3.43 1.78
C GLU A 51 24.86 -3.92 3.21
N MET A 52 23.64 -3.79 3.72
CA MET A 52 23.29 -4.21 5.08
C MET A 52 23.29 -5.73 5.26
N GLU A 53 24.13 -6.26 6.14
CA GLU A 53 24.13 -7.67 6.55
C GLU A 53 23.24 -7.89 7.79
N VAL A 54 21.93 -7.93 7.57
CA VAL A 54 20.89 -7.97 8.61
C VAL A 54 19.90 -9.13 8.40
N ASP A 55 19.27 -9.59 9.49
CA ASP A 55 18.29 -10.67 9.47
C ASP A 55 16.90 -10.19 9.01
N LEU A 56 16.61 -8.90 9.19
CA LEU A 56 15.33 -8.25 8.94
C LEU A 56 15.55 -6.75 8.75
N ILE A 57 14.76 -6.12 7.88
CA ILE A 57 14.68 -4.67 7.79
C ILE A 57 13.35 -4.18 8.37
N LEU A 58 13.43 -3.25 9.29
CA LEU A 58 12.32 -2.52 9.86
C LEU A 58 12.13 -1.21 9.09
N CYS A 59 11.00 -1.05 8.41
CA CYS A 59 10.64 0.16 7.69
C CYS A 59 9.66 0.97 8.51
N ILE A 60 10.04 2.18 8.93
CA ILE A 60 9.17 3.13 9.63
C ILE A 60 8.61 4.11 8.60
N GLY A 61 7.29 4.09 8.43
CA GLY A 61 6.57 4.95 7.47
C GLY A 61 5.48 4.22 6.69
N GLY A 62 5.07 4.79 5.56
CA GLY A 62 4.03 4.22 4.70
C GLY A 62 4.52 3.21 3.66
N ASP A 63 3.61 2.83 2.75
CA ASP A 63 3.89 1.89 1.65
C ASP A 63 5.02 2.37 0.72
N SER A 64 5.16 3.70 0.55
CA SER A 64 6.23 4.31 -0.27
C SER A 64 7.62 4.03 0.30
N THR A 65 7.77 4.10 1.63
CA THR A 65 9.02 3.76 2.33
C THR A 65 9.36 2.30 2.11
N ILE A 66 8.39 1.41 2.28
CA ILE A 66 8.57 -0.03 2.10
C ILE A 66 8.93 -0.36 0.65
N LEU A 67 8.23 0.24 -0.32
CA LEU A 67 8.51 0.07 -1.75
C LEU A 67 9.92 0.55 -2.11
N LYS A 68 10.37 1.69 -1.57
CA LYS A 68 11.75 2.19 -1.72
C LYS A 68 12.75 1.16 -1.18
N THR A 69 12.53 0.67 0.04
CA THR A 69 13.40 -0.33 0.66
C THR A 69 13.50 -1.61 -0.19
N ILE A 70 12.39 -2.15 -0.68
CA ILE A 70 12.38 -3.36 -1.51
C ILE A 70 13.12 -3.14 -2.84
N GLN A 71 13.02 -1.95 -3.43
CA GLN A 71 13.75 -1.58 -4.65
C GLN A 71 15.26 -1.49 -4.41
N GLU A 72 15.67 -0.87 -3.29
CA GLU A 72 17.08 -0.70 -2.93
C GLU A 72 17.75 -2.01 -2.47
N LEU A 73 16.98 -2.93 -1.88
CA LEU A 73 17.43 -4.31 -1.65
C LEU A 73 17.77 -5.05 -2.94
N GLY A 74 17.20 -4.62 -4.08
CA GLY A 74 17.41 -5.28 -5.37
C GLY A 74 17.01 -6.76 -5.32
N GLU A 75 17.96 -7.66 -5.55
CA GLU A 75 17.72 -9.10 -5.53
C GLU A 75 17.91 -9.75 -4.15
N LYS A 76 18.39 -8.98 -3.15
CA LYS A 76 18.63 -9.49 -1.80
C LYS A 76 17.31 -9.86 -1.12
N GLN A 77 17.23 -11.09 -0.61
CA GLN A 77 16.01 -11.63 0.00
C GLN A 77 16.03 -11.46 1.52
N VAL A 78 15.93 -10.21 1.99
CA VAL A 78 15.81 -9.89 3.42
C VAL A 78 14.33 -9.56 3.73
N PRO A 79 13.72 -10.19 4.75
CA PRO A 79 12.36 -9.87 5.17
C PRO A 79 12.21 -8.42 5.64
N VAL A 80 11.15 -7.75 5.18
CA VAL A 80 10.81 -6.38 5.56
C VAL A 80 9.59 -6.37 6.47
N LEU A 81 9.68 -5.62 7.57
CA LEU A 81 8.60 -5.37 8.51
C LEU A 81 8.19 -3.90 8.44
N GLY A 82 7.01 -3.63 7.91
CA GLY A 82 6.46 -2.28 7.83
C GLY A 82 5.78 -1.86 9.13
N VAL A 83 6.29 -0.79 9.74
CA VAL A 83 5.69 -0.09 10.87
C VAL A 83 5.13 1.23 10.37
N ARG A 84 3.81 1.37 10.42
CA ARG A 84 3.13 2.60 10.04
C ARG A 84 3.41 3.68 11.09
N SER A 85 4.14 4.70 10.66
CA SER A 85 4.13 6.03 11.29
C SER A 85 2.97 6.84 10.71
N HIS A 86 2.52 7.87 11.44
CA HIS A 86 1.31 8.67 11.18
C HIS A 86 0.85 8.74 9.71
N GLY A 87 -0.44 8.54 9.45
CA GLY A 87 -1.02 8.66 8.10
C GLY A 87 -2.11 7.64 7.82
N ASN A 88 -2.49 7.55 6.55
CA ASN A 88 -3.55 6.64 6.08
C ASN A 88 -3.10 5.18 6.13
N LEU A 89 -4.08 4.28 6.25
CA LEU A 89 -3.83 2.83 6.25
C LEU A 89 -3.29 2.39 4.89
N GLY A 90 -2.04 1.91 4.87
CA GLY A 90 -1.42 1.33 3.67
C GLY A 90 -1.84 -0.13 3.41
N PHE A 91 -1.54 -0.63 2.22
CA PHE A 91 -1.74 -2.02 1.83
C PHE A 91 -0.60 -2.93 2.28
N ILE A 92 0.60 -2.38 2.53
CA ILE A 92 1.82 -3.16 2.78
C ILE A 92 2.23 -3.17 4.25
N THR A 93 2.02 -2.06 4.97
CA THR A 93 2.33 -1.95 6.42
C THR A 93 1.61 -3.03 7.27
N GLU A 94 2.31 -3.53 8.29
CA GLU A 94 1.86 -4.68 9.12
C GLU A 94 1.39 -4.25 10.51
N MET A 95 2.04 -3.27 11.13
CA MET A 95 1.69 -2.80 12.48
C MET A 95 1.74 -1.27 12.58
N ASP A 96 1.05 -0.73 13.57
CA ASP A 96 1.15 0.67 13.98
C ASP A 96 2.34 0.91 14.91
N ILE A 97 2.85 2.14 14.92
CA ILE A 97 3.91 2.55 15.84
C ILE A 97 3.53 2.35 17.32
N ASP A 98 2.26 2.56 17.67
CA ASP A 98 1.72 2.38 19.03
C ASP A 98 1.84 0.93 19.52
N ASP A 99 1.77 -0.03 18.59
CA ASP A 99 1.87 -1.47 18.87
C ASP A 99 3.31 -2.00 18.76
N PHE A 100 4.28 -1.14 18.42
CA PHE A 100 5.63 -1.56 18.05
C PHE A 100 6.31 -2.40 19.13
N LYS A 101 6.22 -2.00 20.41
CA LYS A 101 6.86 -2.73 21.52
C LYS A 101 6.33 -4.17 21.65
N ALA A 102 5.02 -4.36 21.50
CA ALA A 102 4.40 -5.68 21.53
C ALA A 102 4.78 -6.49 20.27
N GLY A 103 4.76 -5.85 19.09
CA GLY A 103 5.17 -6.44 17.82
C GLY A 103 6.62 -6.92 17.85
N LEU A 104 7.55 -6.08 18.30
CA LEU A 104 8.97 -6.39 18.44
C LEU A 104 9.21 -7.62 19.32
N LYS A 105 8.52 -7.73 20.46
CA LYS A 105 8.63 -8.92 21.33
C LYS A 105 8.30 -10.20 20.57
N ARG A 106 7.30 -10.18 19.68
CA ARG A 106 6.93 -11.33 18.84
C ARG A 106 8.00 -11.62 17.78
N VAL A 107 8.53 -10.57 17.15
CA VAL A 107 9.64 -10.69 16.18
C VAL A 107 10.87 -11.35 16.82
N LEU A 108 11.29 -10.88 17.99
CA LEU A 108 12.44 -11.41 18.72
C LEU A 108 12.23 -12.87 19.16
N GLN A 109 10.98 -13.26 19.43
CA GLN A 109 10.60 -14.65 19.70
C GLN A 109 10.41 -15.49 18.43
N ARG A 110 10.68 -14.95 17.24
CA ARG A 110 10.42 -15.57 15.93
C ARG A 110 8.97 -16.02 15.73
N LYS A 111 8.02 -15.34 16.37
CA LYS A 111 6.58 -15.58 16.26
C LYS A 111 5.97 -14.73 15.15
N TYR A 112 6.43 -14.98 13.93
CA TYR A 112 5.97 -14.31 12.71
C TYR A 112 6.07 -15.27 11.51
N GLU A 113 5.32 -14.98 10.46
CA GLU A 113 5.42 -15.67 9.17
C GLU A 113 6.16 -14.76 8.16
N VAL A 114 6.84 -15.36 7.18
CA VAL A 114 7.43 -14.62 6.06
C VAL A 114 6.53 -14.83 4.85
N GLU A 115 5.76 -13.82 4.50
CA GLU A 115 4.96 -13.80 3.27
C GLU A 115 5.87 -13.47 2.08
N ARG A 116 5.77 -14.29 1.04
CA ARG A 116 6.53 -14.15 -0.21
C ARG A 116 5.63 -13.53 -1.27
N ARG A 117 6.06 -12.42 -1.84
CA ARG A 117 5.32 -11.73 -2.90
C ARG A 117 6.13 -11.72 -4.20
N SER A 118 5.48 -12.12 -5.28
CA SER A 118 6.07 -12.13 -6.62
C SER A 118 6.48 -10.73 -7.05
N ARG A 119 7.54 -10.65 -7.87
CA ARG A 119 8.00 -9.42 -8.52
C ARG A 119 8.07 -9.60 -10.02
N LEU A 120 8.02 -8.50 -10.76
CA LEU A 120 8.22 -8.50 -12.21
C LEU A 120 9.64 -8.07 -12.54
N GLU A 121 10.21 -8.69 -13.55
CA GLU A 121 11.37 -8.14 -14.26
C GLU A 121 10.96 -7.72 -15.66
N CYS A 122 11.62 -6.67 -16.15
CA CYS A 122 11.34 -6.06 -17.45
C CYS A 122 12.61 -6.00 -18.30
N TRP A 123 12.49 -6.48 -19.53
CA TRP A 123 13.56 -6.50 -20.52
C TRP A 123 13.15 -5.64 -21.72
N ILE A 124 13.92 -4.58 -21.98
CA ILE A 124 13.71 -3.68 -23.12
C ILE A 124 14.69 -4.08 -24.21
N ASN A 125 14.18 -4.52 -25.36
CA ASN A 125 15.00 -5.00 -26.48
C ASN A 125 16.06 -6.04 -26.05
N GLY A 126 15.69 -6.97 -25.15
CA GLY A 126 16.59 -8.02 -24.67
C GLY A 126 17.57 -7.60 -23.57
N ASN A 127 17.50 -6.36 -23.07
CA ASN A 127 18.34 -5.88 -21.96
C ASN A 127 17.51 -5.59 -20.71
N ARG A 128 17.95 -6.10 -19.55
CA ARG A 128 17.36 -5.77 -18.24
C ARG A 128 18.09 -4.57 -17.64
N THR A 129 17.57 -3.38 -17.92
CA THR A 129 18.19 -2.11 -17.47
C THR A 129 17.43 -1.42 -16.33
N LEU A 130 16.31 -2.00 -15.91
CA LEU A 130 15.45 -1.47 -14.85
C LEU A 130 15.44 -2.44 -13.64
N PRO A 131 15.18 -1.92 -12.43
CA PRO A 131 15.03 -2.76 -11.26
C PRO A 131 13.77 -3.61 -11.34
N LEU A 132 13.63 -4.53 -10.38
CA LEU A 132 12.46 -5.38 -10.25
C LEU A 132 11.26 -4.58 -9.74
N ALA A 133 10.09 -4.81 -10.32
CA ALA A 133 8.85 -4.18 -9.91
C ALA A 133 8.17 -5.01 -8.81
N LEU A 134 7.80 -4.38 -7.71
CA LEU A 134 6.93 -4.99 -6.71
C LEU A 134 5.45 -4.89 -7.14
N ASN A 135 5.05 -3.73 -7.66
CA ASN A 135 3.68 -3.46 -8.04
C ASN A 135 3.48 -3.69 -9.53
N GLU A 136 4.12 -2.87 -10.38
CA GLU A 136 3.84 -2.90 -11.82
C GLU A 136 4.99 -2.46 -12.72
N VAL A 137 4.93 -2.97 -13.95
CA VAL A 137 5.64 -2.44 -15.11
C VAL A 137 4.59 -1.83 -16.03
N ALA A 138 4.69 -0.54 -16.29
CA ALA A 138 3.76 0.18 -17.13
C ALA A 138 4.45 0.76 -18.38
N ILE A 139 3.72 0.82 -19.48
CA ILE A 139 4.20 1.33 -20.76
C ILE A 139 3.27 2.45 -21.20
N PHE A 140 3.83 3.64 -21.38
CA PHE A 140 3.09 4.85 -21.75
C PHE A 140 3.88 5.68 -22.76
N ALA A 141 3.20 6.61 -23.44
CA ALA A 141 3.88 7.73 -24.07
C ALA A 141 4.45 8.66 -23.01
N ARG A 142 5.63 9.25 -23.27
CA ARG A 142 6.27 10.24 -22.40
C ARG A 142 5.47 11.52 -22.32
N THR A 143 4.87 11.90 -23.44
CA THR A 143 4.01 13.09 -23.52
C THR A 143 2.59 12.69 -23.13
N SER A 144 2.04 13.37 -22.14
CA SER A 144 0.65 13.20 -21.70
C SER A 144 -0.34 13.34 -22.85
N ALA A 145 -1.48 12.65 -22.75
CA ALA A 145 -2.55 12.65 -23.77
C ALA A 145 -2.07 12.24 -25.18
N THR A 146 -1.03 11.41 -25.26
CA THR A 146 -0.56 10.82 -26.52
C THR A 146 -0.83 9.32 -26.52
N LEU A 147 -1.51 8.83 -27.55
CA LEU A 147 -1.79 7.40 -27.69
C LEU A 147 -0.53 6.61 -28.05
N ILE A 148 -0.44 5.40 -27.52
CA ILE A 148 0.48 4.36 -27.95
C ILE A 148 -0.30 3.28 -28.72
N ARG A 149 0.34 2.69 -29.74
CA ARG A 149 -0.09 1.47 -30.41
C ARG A 149 0.87 0.35 -30.06
N TYR A 150 0.34 -0.82 -29.75
CA TYR A 150 1.15 -2.00 -29.40
C TYR A 150 0.46 -3.31 -29.75
N SER A 151 1.24 -4.39 -29.79
CA SER A 151 0.81 -5.77 -29.91
C SER A 151 1.11 -6.51 -28.61
N LEU A 152 0.12 -7.20 -28.05
CA LEU A 152 0.26 -8.04 -26.87
C LEU A 152 0.37 -9.51 -27.29
N ALA A 153 1.37 -10.21 -26.75
CA ALA A 153 1.50 -11.65 -26.84
C ALA A 153 1.77 -12.25 -25.46
N ILE A 154 1.25 -13.45 -25.20
CA ILE A 154 1.43 -14.18 -23.95
C ILE A 154 1.95 -15.57 -24.29
N ASN A 155 3.09 -15.95 -23.71
CA ASN A 155 3.77 -17.22 -24.01
C ASN A 155 3.96 -17.43 -25.52
N ASN A 156 4.47 -16.40 -26.21
CA ASN A 156 4.68 -16.35 -27.66
C ASN A 156 3.41 -16.51 -28.53
N LYS A 157 2.21 -16.47 -27.95
CA LYS A 157 0.94 -16.47 -28.69
C LYS A 157 0.38 -15.05 -28.75
N SER A 158 0.13 -14.55 -29.96
CA SER A 158 -0.49 -13.24 -30.14
C SER A 158 -1.89 -13.22 -29.52
N MET A 159 -2.15 -12.24 -28.67
CA MET A 159 -3.44 -12.04 -28.02
C MET A 159 -4.24 -10.99 -28.79
N TRP A 160 -3.70 -9.77 -28.89
CA TRP A 160 -4.35 -8.68 -29.61
C TRP A 160 -3.39 -7.54 -29.94
N ARG A 161 -3.87 -6.62 -30.78
CA ARG A 161 -3.31 -5.27 -30.91
C ARG A 161 -4.25 -4.27 -30.26
N ASP A 162 -3.68 -3.21 -29.74
CA ASP A 162 -4.42 -2.19 -29.02
C ASP A 162 -3.83 -0.80 -29.25
N GLU A 163 -4.68 0.20 -29.03
CA GLU A 163 -4.36 1.62 -29.08
C GLU A 163 -5.02 2.30 -27.89
N GLY A 164 -4.29 3.12 -27.14
CA GLY A 164 -4.76 3.72 -25.91
C GLY A 164 -3.66 4.54 -25.25
N ASP A 165 -3.87 4.96 -24.01
CA ASP A 165 -2.84 5.69 -23.26
C ASP A 165 -1.65 4.78 -22.91
N GLY A 166 -1.91 3.50 -22.62
CA GLY A 166 -0.87 2.59 -22.17
C GLY A 166 -1.33 1.17 -21.89
N VAL A 167 -0.41 0.40 -21.33
CA VAL A 167 -0.67 -0.92 -20.76
C VAL A 167 0.13 -1.11 -19.47
N ILE A 168 -0.50 -1.68 -18.45
CA ILE A 168 0.10 -1.99 -17.16
C ILE A 168 0.14 -3.51 -17.00
N VAL A 169 1.30 -4.05 -16.64
CA VAL A 169 1.43 -5.42 -16.13
C VAL A 169 1.73 -5.33 -14.64
N ALA A 170 0.85 -5.87 -13.81
CA ALA A 170 0.93 -5.76 -12.36
C ALA A 170 0.97 -7.12 -11.67
N THR A 171 1.66 -7.17 -10.53
CA THR A 171 1.60 -8.29 -9.57
C THR A 171 0.29 -8.24 -8.77
N PRO A 172 -0.02 -9.26 -7.97
CA PRO A 172 -1.11 -9.17 -7.00
C PRO A 172 -0.94 -8.01 -6.01
N THR A 173 0.30 -7.66 -5.64
CA THR A 173 0.58 -6.49 -4.78
C THR A 173 0.23 -5.19 -5.50
N GLY A 174 0.56 -5.09 -6.79
CA GLY A 174 0.19 -3.94 -7.62
C GLY A 174 -1.29 -3.87 -8.02
N SER A 175 -2.08 -4.90 -7.71
CA SER A 175 -3.51 -4.94 -8.03
C SER A 175 -4.31 -3.82 -7.36
N THR A 176 -3.85 -3.36 -6.19
CA THR A 176 -4.41 -2.23 -5.45
C THR A 176 -3.68 -0.92 -5.75
N ALA A 177 -2.68 -0.91 -6.66
CA ALA A 177 -1.91 0.27 -7.05
C ALA A 177 -2.49 0.87 -8.35
N TYR A 178 -1.65 1.14 -9.36
CA TYR A 178 -2.10 1.79 -10.59
C TYR A 178 -3.04 0.89 -11.42
N ALA A 179 -2.86 -0.44 -11.35
CA ALA A 179 -3.75 -1.38 -12.01
C ALA A 179 -5.21 -1.22 -11.56
N MET A 180 -5.46 -0.93 -10.28
CA MET A 180 -6.81 -0.66 -9.76
C MET A 180 -7.45 0.55 -10.45
N SER A 181 -6.71 1.65 -10.58
CA SER A 181 -7.19 2.86 -11.23
C SER A 181 -7.43 2.67 -12.73
N ALA A 182 -6.70 1.76 -13.37
CA ALA A 182 -6.93 1.35 -14.76
C ALA A 182 -8.11 0.36 -14.93
N GLY A 183 -8.85 0.07 -13.86
CA GLY A 183 -9.99 -0.86 -13.89
C GLY A 183 -9.63 -2.33 -13.71
N GLY A 184 -8.39 -2.64 -13.32
CA GLY A 184 -7.93 -3.98 -12.96
C GLY A 184 -8.60 -4.51 -11.67
N PRO A 185 -8.75 -5.83 -11.54
CA PRO A 185 -9.34 -6.44 -10.34
C PRO A 185 -8.38 -6.38 -9.16
N VAL A 186 -8.92 -6.33 -7.94
CA VAL A 186 -8.13 -6.56 -6.73
C VAL A 186 -7.83 -8.04 -6.60
N VAL A 187 -6.56 -8.38 -6.41
CA VAL A 187 -6.07 -9.76 -6.31
C VAL A 187 -5.33 -9.93 -4.98
N LEU A 188 -5.61 -11.03 -4.27
CA LEU A 188 -4.94 -11.35 -3.01
C LEU A 188 -3.44 -11.60 -3.23
N HIS A 189 -2.61 -11.08 -2.33
CA HIS A 189 -1.14 -11.01 -2.47
C HIS A 189 -0.45 -12.34 -2.82
N ASN A 190 -1.00 -13.47 -2.38
CA ASN A 190 -0.42 -14.81 -2.56
C ASN A 190 -0.97 -15.57 -3.79
N ALA A 191 -1.87 -14.96 -4.56
CA ALA A 191 -2.38 -15.59 -5.77
C ALA A 191 -1.29 -15.63 -6.86
N PRO A 192 -1.01 -16.79 -7.47
CA PRO A 192 0.10 -16.94 -8.43
C PRO A 192 -0.29 -16.45 -9.84
N VAL A 193 -0.67 -15.17 -9.94
CA VAL A 193 -1.18 -14.55 -11.17
C VAL A 193 -0.60 -13.16 -11.39
N PHE A 194 -0.60 -12.71 -12.64
CA PHE A 194 -0.37 -11.33 -13.03
C PHE A 194 -1.61 -10.73 -13.68
N ILE A 195 -1.71 -9.41 -13.59
CA ILE A 195 -2.77 -8.61 -14.19
C ILE A 195 -2.17 -7.89 -15.40
N ILE A 196 -2.84 -7.93 -16.54
CA ILE A 196 -2.53 -7.08 -17.69
C ILE A 196 -3.71 -6.14 -17.87
N ALA A 197 -3.55 -4.86 -17.52
CA ALA A 197 -4.58 -3.84 -17.58
C ALA A 197 -4.28 -2.84 -18.71
N PRO A 198 -5.05 -2.86 -19.81
CA PRO A 198 -5.04 -1.77 -20.79
C PRO A 198 -5.47 -0.45 -20.13
N VAL A 199 -4.83 0.66 -20.49
CA VAL A 199 -5.17 1.99 -19.95
C VAL A 199 -5.81 2.81 -21.05
N ASN A 200 -7.07 3.21 -20.83
CA ASN A 200 -7.86 4.04 -21.75
C ASN A 200 -7.78 3.55 -23.21
N SER A 201 -7.97 2.25 -23.42
CA SER A 201 -8.01 1.67 -24.77
C SER A 201 -9.16 2.29 -25.58
N VAL A 202 -8.88 2.60 -26.85
CA VAL A 202 -9.90 3.04 -27.81
C VAL A 202 -10.88 1.90 -28.16
N ASN A 203 -10.52 0.65 -27.87
CA ASN A 203 -11.38 -0.51 -28.01
C ASN A 203 -11.97 -0.90 -26.64
N PRO A 204 -13.26 -0.61 -26.37
CA PRO A 204 -13.88 -0.85 -25.06
C PRO A 204 -14.01 -2.33 -24.69
N LEU A 205 -13.79 -3.25 -25.63
CA LEU A 205 -13.74 -4.69 -25.37
C LEU A 205 -12.42 -5.14 -24.74
N ARG A 206 -11.40 -4.27 -24.70
CA ARG A 206 -10.13 -4.53 -24.02
C ARG A 206 -10.33 -4.43 -22.52
N ARG A 207 -10.56 -5.58 -21.90
CA ARG A 207 -10.67 -5.72 -20.44
C ARG A 207 -9.36 -6.23 -19.85
N PRO A 208 -9.10 -5.95 -18.55
CA PRO A 208 -7.96 -6.53 -17.86
C PRO A 208 -7.96 -8.05 -17.93
N LEU A 209 -6.77 -8.62 -18.15
CA LEU A 209 -6.55 -10.07 -18.17
C LEU A 209 -5.87 -10.50 -16.87
N ILE A 210 -6.27 -11.67 -16.36
CA ILE A 210 -5.55 -12.40 -15.32
C ILE A 210 -4.85 -13.57 -15.98
N VAL A 211 -3.53 -13.67 -15.81
CA VAL A 211 -2.71 -14.76 -16.36
C VAL A 211 -1.88 -15.42 -15.27
N PRO A 212 -1.47 -16.70 -15.44
CA PRO A 212 -0.52 -17.32 -14.51
C PRO A 212 0.76 -16.49 -14.37
N ASP A 213 1.31 -16.39 -13.17
CA ASP A 213 2.55 -15.64 -12.91
C ASP A 213 3.79 -16.25 -13.57
N LYS A 214 3.69 -17.46 -14.11
CA LYS A 214 4.71 -18.11 -14.94
C LYS A 214 4.70 -17.62 -16.40
N SER A 215 3.75 -16.77 -16.77
CA SER A 215 3.60 -16.33 -18.16
C SER A 215 4.68 -15.32 -18.55
N GLU A 216 5.15 -15.44 -19.79
CA GLU A 216 5.94 -14.42 -20.45
C GLU A 216 5.02 -13.47 -21.22
N ILE A 217 5.03 -12.20 -20.82
CA ILE A 217 4.15 -11.17 -21.35
C ILE A 217 4.98 -10.27 -22.25
N LEU A 218 4.70 -10.33 -23.55
CA LEU A 218 5.41 -9.58 -24.56
C LEU A 218 4.55 -8.44 -25.09
N VAL A 219 5.05 -7.22 -24.94
CA VAL A 219 4.50 -6.03 -25.59
C VAL A 219 5.44 -5.65 -26.73
N ASP A 220 4.98 -5.81 -27.95
CA ASP A 220 5.77 -5.63 -29.18
C ASP A 220 5.11 -4.59 -30.10
N ASN A 221 5.78 -4.19 -31.19
CA ASN A 221 5.31 -3.18 -32.14
C ASN A 221 4.88 -1.87 -31.46
N ILE A 222 5.54 -1.51 -30.36
CA ILE A 222 5.26 -0.29 -29.61
C ILE A 222 5.58 0.92 -30.50
N SER A 223 4.60 1.77 -30.73
CA SER A 223 4.76 2.99 -31.51
C SER A 223 3.88 4.12 -30.98
N SER A 224 4.36 5.35 -31.07
CA SER A 224 3.65 6.57 -30.69
C SER A 224 4.28 7.76 -31.42
N PRO A 225 3.56 8.88 -31.64
CA PRO A 225 4.15 10.12 -32.14
C PRO A 225 5.26 10.69 -31.25
N THR A 226 5.30 10.29 -29.96
CA THR A 226 6.32 10.72 -29.00
C THR A 226 7.08 9.52 -28.43
N THR A 227 8.18 9.76 -27.71
CA THR A 227 8.94 8.71 -27.06
C THR A 227 8.05 7.90 -26.11
N CYS A 228 8.05 6.58 -26.23
CA CYS A 228 7.43 5.70 -25.22
C CYS A 228 8.43 5.41 -24.10
N GLU A 229 7.93 5.21 -22.88
CA GLU A 229 8.73 4.85 -21.71
C GLU A 229 8.15 3.60 -21.02
N VAL A 230 9.06 2.78 -20.49
CA VAL A 230 8.72 1.83 -19.44
C VAL A 230 8.86 2.52 -18.09
N ILE A 231 7.87 2.34 -17.23
CA ILE A 231 7.81 2.86 -15.87
C ILE A 231 7.69 1.67 -14.91
N VAL A 232 8.64 1.53 -13.99
CA VAL A 232 8.61 0.51 -12.94
C VAL A 232 8.21 1.15 -11.62
N ASP A 233 7.12 0.64 -11.03
CA ASP A 233 6.57 1.05 -9.73
C ASP A 233 6.41 2.58 -9.59
N GLY A 234 6.06 3.25 -10.69
CA GLY A 234 5.91 4.72 -10.76
C GLY A 234 7.19 5.54 -10.62
N ARG A 235 8.37 4.93 -10.38
CA ARG A 235 9.61 5.65 -10.02
C ARG A 235 10.68 5.58 -11.10
N PHE A 236 10.99 4.39 -11.60
CA PHE A 236 12.08 4.22 -12.56
C PHE A 236 11.54 4.28 -13.97
N ARG A 237 12.06 5.21 -14.77
CA ARG A 237 11.62 5.45 -16.14
C ARG A 237 12.75 5.18 -17.12
N LYS A 238 12.44 4.52 -18.23
CA LYS A 238 13.40 4.32 -19.32
C LYS A 238 12.70 4.45 -20.67
N ALA A 239 13.25 5.29 -21.53
CA ALA A 239 12.82 5.40 -22.92
C ALA A 239 12.99 4.06 -23.64
N ILE A 240 12.01 3.70 -24.47
CA ILE A 240 12.01 2.50 -25.29
C ILE A 240 12.71 2.87 -26.61
N ASN A 241 14.00 2.55 -26.73
CA ASN A 241 14.79 2.79 -27.94
C ASN A 241 14.56 1.71 -29.03
N GLY A 242 13.39 1.09 -29.05
CA GLY A 242 12.95 0.05 -29.98
C GLY A 242 11.45 -0.17 -29.82
N ASN A 243 10.96 -1.37 -30.10
CA ASN A 243 9.52 -1.66 -30.10
C ASN A 243 9.10 -2.83 -29.19
N LYS A 244 10.06 -3.43 -28.45
CA LYS A 244 9.85 -4.69 -27.72
C LYS A 244 10.15 -4.60 -26.23
N VAL A 245 9.16 -4.96 -25.41
CA VAL A 245 9.26 -5.06 -23.94
C VAL A 245 8.75 -6.42 -23.50
N LEU A 246 9.63 -7.23 -22.90
CA LEU A 246 9.29 -8.51 -22.29
C LEU A 246 9.20 -8.37 -20.78
N ILE A 247 8.07 -8.80 -20.22
CA ILE A 247 7.78 -8.75 -18.79
C ILE A 247 7.51 -10.18 -18.32
N LYS A 248 8.16 -10.59 -17.24
CA LYS A 248 7.98 -11.92 -16.65
C LYS A 248 8.27 -11.91 -15.15
N ARG A 249 7.98 -13.02 -14.48
CA ARG A 249 8.30 -13.19 -13.05
C ARG A 249 9.80 -13.13 -12.82
N ALA A 250 10.21 -12.33 -11.85
CA ALA A 250 11.58 -12.30 -11.36
C ALA A 250 11.87 -13.55 -10.51
N ALA A 251 13.11 -14.03 -10.54
CA ALA A 251 13.55 -15.16 -9.72
C ALA A 251 13.54 -14.84 -8.21
N SER A 252 13.86 -13.59 -7.85
CA SER A 252 13.88 -13.13 -6.47
C SER A 252 12.56 -12.47 -6.06
N GLU A 253 12.03 -12.92 -4.93
CA GLU A 253 10.77 -12.46 -4.34
C GLU A 253 10.98 -11.36 -3.30
N ALA A 254 9.95 -10.54 -3.09
CA ALA A 254 9.90 -9.64 -1.94
C ALA A 254 9.40 -10.43 -0.71
N LEU A 255 10.08 -10.24 0.43
CA LEU A 255 9.78 -10.94 1.67
C LEU A 255 9.20 -9.95 2.68
N PHE A 256 8.04 -10.28 3.24
CA PHE A 256 7.34 -9.46 4.23
C PHE A 256 7.15 -10.23 5.52
N VAL A 257 7.46 -9.60 6.64
CA VAL A 257 7.16 -10.15 7.97
C VAL A 257 5.69 -9.91 8.29
N LYS A 258 4.99 -11.00 8.61
CA LYS A 258 3.59 -11.01 9.03
C LYS A 258 3.47 -11.40 10.49
N LEU A 259 2.98 -10.48 11.31
CA LEU A 259 2.77 -10.68 12.74
C LEU A 259 1.38 -11.23 13.02
N ALA A 260 0.37 -10.92 12.21
CA ALA A 260 -0.94 -11.54 12.31
C ALA A 260 -1.28 -12.29 11.01
N LYS A 261 -2.15 -13.30 11.10
CA LYS A 261 -2.87 -13.74 9.91
C LYS A 261 -3.83 -12.60 9.55
N GLU A 262 -3.60 -11.94 8.41
CA GLU A 262 -4.52 -10.92 7.88
C GLU A 262 -5.94 -11.53 7.85
N LYS A 263 -6.86 -10.92 8.61
CA LYS A 263 -8.28 -11.28 8.53
C LYS A 263 -8.82 -10.60 7.28
N PHE A 264 -9.64 -11.28 6.47
CA PHE A 264 -10.25 -10.73 5.25
C PHE A 264 -10.83 -9.30 5.42
N PHE A 265 -11.38 -9.00 6.61
CA PHE A 265 -11.86 -7.67 7.00
C PHE A 265 -10.82 -6.53 6.96
N SER A 266 -9.52 -6.82 7.03
CA SER A 266 -8.48 -5.80 6.90
C SER A 266 -8.35 -5.29 5.47
N LEU A 267 -8.56 -6.16 4.46
CA LEU A 267 -8.48 -5.75 3.06
C LEU A 267 -9.70 -4.92 2.66
N SER A 268 -10.91 -5.31 3.05
CA SER A 268 -12.12 -4.52 2.78
C SER A 268 -12.01 -3.13 3.39
N ARG A 269 -11.56 -3.03 4.66
CA ARG A 269 -11.31 -1.74 5.31
C ARG A 269 -10.31 -0.86 4.54
N LYS A 270 -9.19 -1.45 4.08
CA LYS A 270 -8.17 -0.75 3.28
C LYS A 270 -8.74 -0.24 1.95
N LEU A 271 -9.55 -1.06 1.28
CA LEU A 271 -10.20 -0.70 0.01
C LEU A 271 -11.21 0.44 0.20
N SER A 272 -12.11 0.35 1.18
CA SER A 272 -13.11 1.39 1.44
C SER A 272 -12.48 2.75 1.78
N GLN A 273 -11.37 2.76 2.54
CA GLN A 273 -10.63 3.99 2.80
C GLN A 273 -9.99 4.55 1.52
N LYS A 274 -9.44 3.69 0.66
CA LYS A 274 -8.79 4.11 -0.59
C LYS A 274 -9.78 4.65 -1.63
N THR A 275 -10.96 4.05 -1.74
CA THR A 275 -11.98 4.46 -2.72
C THR A 275 -12.80 5.65 -2.24
N GLY A 276 -12.67 6.05 -0.97
CA GLY A 276 -13.54 7.06 -0.35
C GLY A 276 -14.99 6.59 -0.22
N VAL A 277 -15.27 5.31 -0.47
CA VAL A 277 -16.62 4.74 -0.41
C VAL A 277 -16.90 4.34 1.04
N TYR A 278 -17.53 5.27 1.76
CA TYR A 278 -18.02 5.05 3.12
C TYR A 278 -19.12 3.99 3.21
N GLU A 279 -19.84 3.75 2.13
CA GLU A 279 -21.01 2.87 2.10
C GLU A 279 -20.64 1.41 2.44
N ASP A 280 -19.45 0.95 2.08
CA ASP A 280 -18.94 -0.38 2.44
C ASP A 280 -18.59 -0.49 3.94
N LEU A 281 -18.23 0.61 4.62
CA LEU A 281 -18.03 0.63 6.08
C LEU A 281 -19.38 0.55 6.83
N LEU A 282 -20.46 0.93 6.16
CA LEU A 282 -21.83 0.92 6.65
C LEU A 282 -22.57 -0.39 6.40
N ASP A 283 -21.90 -1.38 5.80
CA ASP A 283 -22.45 -2.72 5.66
C ASP A 283 -22.64 -3.37 7.04
N GLY A 284 -23.87 -3.89 7.25
CA GLY A 284 -24.33 -4.42 8.52
C GLY A 284 -24.55 -3.38 9.63
N VAL A 285 -24.43 -2.08 9.35
CA VAL A 285 -24.73 -1.02 10.33
C VAL A 285 -26.25 -0.72 10.33
N PRO A 286 -26.93 -0.76 11.48
CA PRO A 286 -28.37 -0.52 11.56
C PRO A 286 -28.74 0.95 11.27
N PRO A 287 -29.98 1.23 10.84
CA PRO A 287 -30.41 2.58 10.47
C PRO A 287 -30.18 3.65 11.54
N SER A 288 -30.36 3.31 12.82
CA SER A 288 -30.12 4.22 13.94
C SER A 288 -28.66 4.69 14.04
N ALA A 289 -27.70 3.81 13.75
CA ALA A 289 -26.28 4.15 13.72
C ALA A 289 -25.93 4.97 12.46
N LYS A 290 -26.54 4.67 11.30
CA LYS A 290 -26.38 5.49 10.10
C LYS A 290 -26.90 6.93 10.30
N LEU A 291 -28.02 7.08 11.01
CA LEU A 291 -28.59 8.38 11.36
C LEU A 291 -27.66 9.20 12.26
N ILE A 292 -27.15 8.59 13.34
CA ILE A 292 -26.19 9.25 14.24
C ILE A 292 -24.93 9.66 13.49
N LEU A 293 -24.44 8.81 12.59
CA LEU A 293 -23.28 9.14 11.75
C LEU A 293 -23.54 10.38 10.89
N LYS A 294 -24.70 10.46 10.22
CA LYS A 294 -25.07 11.65 9.42
C LYS A 294 -25.16 12.92 10.26
N ILE A 295 -25.68 12.84 11.48
CA ILE A 295 -25.78 13.99 12.38
C ILE A 295 -24.39 14.45 12.83
N LEU A 296 -23.49 13.52 13.15
CA LEU A 296 -22.09 13.84 13.48
C LEU A 296 -21.32 14.39 12.26
N GLN A 297 -21.65 13.97 11.04
CA GLN A 297 -21.12 14.57 9.80
C GLN A 297 -21.56 16.03 9.63
N TYR A 298 -22.82 16.32 9.92
CA TYR A 298 -23.38 17.65 9.69
C TYR A 298 -23.01 18.64 10.80
N GLU A 299 -23.04 18.20 12.06
CA GLU A 299 -22.89 19.05 13.23
C GLU A 299 -21.48 18.99 13.86
N GLY A 300 -20.66 18.03 13.43
CA GLY A 300 -19.34 17.78 13.99
C GLY A 300 -19.40 17.04 15.33
N SER A 301 -18.57 17.47 16.28
CA SER A 301 -18.41 16.81 17.58
C SER A 301 -19.61 17.09 18.50
N LEU A 302 -20.34 16.04 18.90
CA LEU A 302 -21.51 16.15 19.79
C LEU A 302 -21.39 15.27 21.03
N THR A 303 -21.95 15.71 22.15
CA THR A 303 -22.15 14.89 23.34
C THR A 303 -23.27 13.87 23.10
N GLN A 304 -23.30 12.82 23.92
CA GLN A 304 -24.39 11.84 23.86
C GLN A 304 -25.78 12.49 24.07
N LYS A 305 -25.87 13.52 24.91
CA LYS A 305 -27.13 14.23 25.19
C LYS A 305 -27.62 14.97 23.95
N GLU A 306 -26.74 15.71 23.29
CA GLU A 306 -27.06 16.43 22.06
C GLU A 306 -27.45 15.46 20.92
N ILE A 307 -26.79 14.30 20.84
CA ILE A 307 -27.16 13.27 19.86
C ILE A 307 -28.57 12.74 20.14
N ILE A 308 -28.94 12.50 21.41
CA ILE A 308 -30.30 12.08 21.77
C ILE A 308 -31.32 13.14 21.36
N GLU A 309 -31.06 14.40 21.71
CA GLU A 309 -31.96 15.53 21.40
C GLU A 309 -32.11 15.76 19.89
N LYS A 310 -31.04 15.60 19.10
CA LYS A 310 -31.07 15.80 17.64
C LYS A 310 -31.62 14.60 16.86
N THR A 311 -31.56 13.39 17.41
CA THR A 311 -32.01 12.17 16.73
C THR A 311 -33.42 11.73 17.11
N ASP A 312 -33.95 12.24 18.23
CA ASP A 312 -35.15 11.73 18.91
C ASP A 312 -35.10 10.21 19.21
N LEU A 313 -33.91 9.61 19.19
CA LEU A 313 -33.73 8.19 19.48
C LEU A 313 -33.69 7.94 21.00
N PRO A 314 -34.21 6.78 21.47
CA PRO A 314 -34.10 6.40 22.87
C PRO A 314 -32.64 6.36 23.34
N PRO A 315 -32.33 6.78 24.58
CA PRO A 315 -30.95 6.82 25.09
C PRO A 315 -30.22 5.47 25.00
N ARG A 316 -30.94 4.35 25.13
CA ARG A 316 -30.37 3.00 24.98
C ARG A 316 -29.93 2.72 23.54
N THR A 317 -30.73 3.13 22.56
CA THR A 317 -30.44 2.99 21.13
C THR A 317 -29.25 3.83 20.73
N VAL A 318 -29.15 5.07 21.23
CA VAL A 318 -27.99 5.93 20.99
C VAL A 318 -26.70 5.32 21.55
N ARG A 319 -26.73 4.79 22.78
CA ARG A 319 -25.55 4.10 23.35
C ARG A 319 -25.11 2.90 22.54
N PHE A 320 -26.07 2.05 22.14
CA PHE A 320 -25.79 0.87 21.32
C PHE A 320 -25.16 1.27 19.98
N ALA A 321 -25.74 2.25 19.30
CA ALA A 321 -25.25 2.73 18.03
C ALA A 321 -23.87 3.40 18.12
N LEU A 322 -23.63 4.22 19.16
CA LEU A 322 -22.31 4.81 19.40
C LEU A 322 -21.25 3.74 19.67
N ASN A 323 -21.57 2.72 20.49
CA ASN A 323 -20.67 1.60 20.73
C ASN A 323 -20.32 0.86 19.44
N LEU A 324 -21.33 0.55 18.61
CA LEU A 324 -21.12 -0.13 17.34
C LEU A 324 -20.27 0.68 16.36
N LEU A 325 -20.50 2.00 16.28
CA LEU A 325 -19.69 2.90 15.44
C LEU A 325 -18.26 3.05 15.95
N MET A 326 -18.05 3.03 17.27
CA MET A 326 -16.71 3.02 17.89
C MET A 326 -15.99 1.68 17.66
N GLU A 327 -16.67 0.54 17.80
CA GLU A 327 -16.11 -0.78 17.50
C GLU A 327 -15.65 -0.91 16.05
N LYS A 328 -16.37 -0.26 15.12
CA LYS A 328 -16.01 -0.16 13.71
C LYS A 328 -15.00 0.96 13.41
N ASP A 329 -14.53 1.69 14.43
CA ASP A 329 -13.56 2.79 14.33
C ASP A 329 -14.00 3.95 13.41
N ILE A 330 -15.33 4.13 13.27
CA ILE A 330 -15.95 5.18 12.45
C ILE A 330 -15.98 6.51 13.21
N ILE A 331 -16.18 6.45 14.54
CA ILE A 331 -16.22 7.61 15.43
C ILE A 331 -15.26 7.39 16.61
N LEU A 332 -14.77 8.50 17.16
CA LEU A 332 -13.92 8.52 18.35
C LEU A 332 -14.65 9.20 19.50
N LYS A 333 -14.45 8.67 20.71
CA LYS A 333 -14.88 9.29 21.96
C LYS A 333 -13.76 10.15 22.53
N LYS A 334 -13.95 11.48 22.55
CA LYS A 334 -13.01 12.44 23.14
C LYS A 334 -13.57 12.95 24.47
N VAL A 335 -12.71 13.16 25.46
CA VAL A 335 -13.11 13.79 26.73
C VAL A 335 -13.30 15.29 26.49
N LEU A 336 -14.41 15.85 26.97
CA LEU A 336 -14.67 17.27 26.81
C LEU A 336 -13.73 18.07 27.72
N LEU A 337 -12.83 18.88 27.16
CA LEU A 337 -11.83 19.64 27.93
C LEU A 337 -12.42 20.58 28.97
N ARG A 338 -13.68 21.00 28.81
CA ARG A 338 -14.42 21.87 29.74
C ARG A 338 -15.09 21.13 30.90
N ASP A 339 -15.34 19.82 30.76
CA ASP A 339 -15.91 18.96 31.81
C ASP A 339 -15.44 17.52 31.59
N ALA A 340 -14.45 17.08 32.37
CA ALA A 340 -13.84 15.76 32.25
C ALA A 340 -14.81 14.59 32.51
N ARG A 341 -16.03 14.86 33.03
CA ARG A 341 -17.09 13.86 33.23
C ARG A 341 -17.95 13.65 31.98
N GLN A 342 -17.80 14.49 30.98
CA GLN A 342 -18.52 14.40 29.72
C GLN A 342 -17.60 14.00 28.59
N SER A 343 -18.16 13.30 27.61
CA SER A 343 -17.44 12.91 26.41
C SER A 343 -18.22 13.36 25.19
N THR A 344 -17.49 13.83 24.19
CA THR A 344 -18.01 14.06 22.86
C THR A 344 -17.63 12.91 21.95
N TYR A 345 -18.47 12.70 20.95
CA TYR A 345 -18.26 11.77 19.87
C TYR A 345 -18.02 12.59 18.63
N VAL A 346 -16.96 12.26 17.91
CA VAL A 346 -16.57 12.95 16.69
C VAL A 346 -16.27 11.91 15.63
N LEU A 347 -16.45 12.27 14.37
CA LEU A 347 -15.93 11.45 13.29
C LEU A 347 -14.44 11.23 13.47
N ASN A 348 -13.99 10.01 13.18
CA ASN A 348 -12.58 9.76 13.09
C ASN A 348 -12.04 10.55 11.88
N GLU A 349 -11.33 11.66 12.14
CA GLU A 349 -10.80 12.60 11.12
C GLU A 349 -9.89 11.92 10.07
N LYS A 350 -9.38 10.72 10.36
CA LYS A 350 -8.70 9.85 9.39
C LYS A 350 -9.59 9.37 8.24
N LEU A 351 -10.92 9.51 8.38
CA LEU A 351 -11.89 9.19 7.34
C LEU A 351 -12.29 10.46 6.56
N THR A 352 -12.48 11.60 7.24
CA THR A 352 -13.06 12.83 6.68
C THR A 352 -12.17 13.64 5.74
N LEU A 353 -10.88 13.34 5.61
CA LEU A 353 -9.94 14.07 4.72
C LEU A 353 -10.09 13.75 3.22
N LEU A 354 -11.20 13.17 2.78
CA LEU A 354 -11.43 12.75 1.39
C LEU A 354 -12.80 13.17 0.81
N SER A 355 -13.49 14.14 1.42
CA SER A 355 -14.65 14.80 0.78
C SER A 355 -14.23 16.05 0.03
#